data_AF-X1GIU4-F1
#
_entry.id   AF-X1GIU4-F1
#
_cell.length_a   1.000
_cell.length_b   1.000
_cell.length_c   1.000
_cell.angle_alpha   90.00
_cell.angle_beta   90.00
_cell.angle_gamma   90.00
#
_symmetry.space_group_name_H-M   'P 1'
#
loop_
_entity.id
_entity.type
_entity.pdbx_description
1 polymer ?
#
loop_
_entity_poly.entity_id
_entity_poly.type
_entity_poly.pdbx_seq_one_letter_code
_entity_poly.pdbx_strand_id
1 'polypeptide(L)' 'MELIEDIVVKKLKPILDERGYVQECFRSDWLMFQKFGQAYITTAFPNVVKAWHYHKIQVDNMVCILGNMKLVL' A
#
# COMPACT_ATOMS: atom_id res chain seq x y z
N MET A 1 16.88 9.36 7.43
CA MET A 1 16.36 10.57 6.77
C MET A 1 14.88 10.38 6.62
N GLU A 2 14.08 11.21 7.28
CA GLU A 2 12.69 11.40 6.86
C GLU A 2 12.72 12.39 5.70
N LEU A 3 12.34 11.94 4.49
CA LEU A 3 12.36 12.75 3.27
C LEU A 3 11.06 13.55 3.09
N ILE A 4 9.97 13.07 3.69
CA ILE A 4 8.62 13.65 3.64
C ILE A 4 8.00 13.41 5.01
N GLU A 5 7.50 14.48 5.64
CA GLU A 5 6.81 14.44 6.93
C GLU A 5 5.55 13.56 6.85
N ASP A 6 5.20 12.87 7.94
CA ASP A 6 4.02 12.00 8.11
C ASP A 6 3.93 10.76 7.19
N ILE A 7 4.94 10.49 6.35
CA ILE A 7 4.98 9.26 5.56
C ILE A 7 5.44 8.07 6.40
N VAL A 8 4.56 7.08 6.52
CA VAL A 8 4.85 5.83 7.21
C VAL A 8 5.10 4.71 6.21
N VAL A 9 6.31 4.16 6.22
CA VAL A 9 6.67 2.98 5.43
C VAL A 9 6.73 1.77 6.36
N LYS A 10 5.86 0.79 6.13
CA LYS A 10 5.88 -0.49 6.85
C LYS A 10 6.38 -1.60 5.92
N LYS A 11 7.47 -2.26 6.31
CA LYS A 11 7.90 -3.50 5.65
C LYS A 11 6.94 -4.63 6.03
N LEU A 12 6.23 -5.16 5.05
CA LEU A 12 5.34 -6.30 5.22
C LEU A 12 6.13 -7.62 5.18
N LYS A 13 5.58 -8.65 5.83
CA LYS A 13 6.20 -9.98 5.92
C LYS A 13 5.23 -11.03 5.36
N PRO A 14 5.31 -11.35 4.06
CA PRO A 14 4.62 -12.52 3.53
C PRO A 14 5.15 -13.79 4.20
N ILE A 15 4.24 -14.68 4.57
CA ILE A 15 4.54 -16.00 5.15
C ILE A 15 4.18 -17.05 4.12
N LEU A 16 5.19 -17.73 3.58
CA LEU A 16 5.06 -18.76 2.55
C LEU A 16 4.97 -20.15 3.20
N ASP A 17 4.08 -20.99 2.68
CA ASP A 17 3.99 -22.42 2.98
C ASP A 17 3.66 -23.23 1.70
N GLU A 18 3.42 -24.54 1.83
CA GLU A 18 3.13 -25.43 0.70
C GLU A 18 1.81 -25.13 -0.04
N ARG A 19 0.93 -24.30 0.53
CA ARG A 19 -0.39 -23.94 -0.02
C ARG A 19 -0.36 -22.58 -0.72
N GLY A 20 0.68 -21.79 -0.52
CA GLY A 20 0.81 -20.43 -1.05
C GLY A 20 1.44 -19.49 -0.01
N TYR A 21 0.96 -18.25 0.06
CA TYR A 21 1.40 -17.30 1.08
C TYR A 21 0.24 -16.53 1.70
N VAL A 22 0.44 -16.09 2.94
CA VAL A 22 -0.41 -15.10 3.61
C VAL A 22 0.38 -13.82 3.83
N GLN A 23 -0.25 -12.67 3.61
CA GLN A 23 0.32 -11.37 3.93
C GLN A 23 -0.75 -10.45 4.50
N GLU A 24 -0.44 -9.85 5.63
CA GLU A 24 -1.27 -8.79 6.20
C GLU A 24 -1.00 -7.50 5.43
N CYS A 25 -2.03 -6.92 4.79
CA CYS A 25 -1.89 -5.70 4.01
C CYS A 25 -2.18 -4.44 4.82
N PHE A 26 -3.15 -4.49 5.74
CA PHE A 26 -3.50 -3.39 6.62
C PHE A 26 -4.27 -3.92 7.82
N ARG A 27 -3.92 -3.49 9.04
CA ARG A 27 -4.58 -3.94 10.27
C ARG A 27 -4.98 -2.76 11.14
N SER A 28 -6.06 -2.94 11.89
CA SER A 28 -6.61 -1.90 12.77
C SER A 28 -5.72 -1.58 13.98
N ASP A 29 -4.77 -2.44 14.33
CA ASP A 29 -3.83 -2.26 15.43
C ASP A 29 -2.49 -1.64 15.00
N TRP A 30 -2.33 -1.30 13.71
CA TRP A 30 -1.14 -0.59 13.24
C TRP A 30 -1.27 0.91 13.49
N LEU A 31 -0.16 1.57 13.82
CA LEU A 31 -0.13 2.99 14.19
C LEU A 31 -0.74 3.93 13.13
N MET A 32 -0.64 3.59 11.84
CA MET A 32 -1.20 4.38 10.74
C MET A 32 -2.71 4.17 10.50
N PHE A 33 -3.33 3.22 11.19
CA PHE A 33 -4.76 2.97 11.02
C PHE A 33 -5.58 4.08 11.66
N GLN A 34 -6.51 4.65 10.90
CA GLN A 34 -7.46 5.66 11.40
C GLN A 34 -8.87 5.09 11.47
N LYS A 35 -9.43 4.70 10.32
CA LYS A 35 -10.74 4.07 10.18
C LYS A 35 -10.83 3.34 8.86
N PHE A 36 -11.71 2.35 8.76
CA PHE A 36 -12.05 1.76 7.48
C PHE A 36 -12.94 2.70 6.66
N GLY A 37 -12.76 2.69 5.34
CA GLY A 37 -13.63 3.39 4.39
C GLY A 37 -13.84 2.55 3.13
N GLN A 38 -12.74 2.20 2.45
CA GLN A 38 -12.78 1.42 1.22
C GLN A 38 -11.49 0.60 1.07
N ALA A 39 -11.60 -0.55 0.41
CA ALA A 39 -10.47 -1.27 -0.15
C ALA A 39 -10.78 -1.59 -1.61
N TYR A 40 -9.82 -1.36 -2.51
CA TYR A 40 -9.95 -1.70 -3.92
C TYR A 40 -8.59 -2.13 -4.48
N ILE A 41 -8.63 -2.85 -5.59
CA ILE A 41 -7.43 -3.35 -6.26
C ILE A 41 -7.38 -2.76 -7.65
N THR A 42 -6.17 -2.42 -8.10
CA THR A 42 -5.93 -1.94 -9.46
C THR A 42 -4.68 -2.58 -10.02
N THR A 43 -4.68 -2.85 -11.32
CA THR A 43 -3.52 -3.40 -12.04
C THR A 43 -3.03 -2.36 -13.04
N ALA A 44 -1.72 -2.16 -13.12
CA ALA A 44 -1.06 -1.42 -14.18
C ALA A 44 -0.20 -2.39 -15.00
N PHE A 45 -0.34 -2.36 -16.33
CA PHE A 45 0.54 -3.10 -17.22
C PHE A 45 1.93 -2.43 -17.30
N PRO A 46 2.97 -3.15 -17.76
CA PRO A 46 4.30 -2.57 -17.93
C PRO A 46 4.27 -1.23 -18.68
N ASN A 47 5.06 -0.27 -18.21
CA ASN A 47 5.16 1.10 -18.73
C ASN A 47 3.91 1.99 -18.57
N VAL A 48 2.83 1.51 -17.93
CA VAL A 48 1.66 2.33 -17.62
C VAL A 48 1.86 3.09 -16.31
N VAL A 49 1.61 4.40 -16.33
CA VAL A 49 1.61 5.27 -15.14
C VAL A 49 0.18 5.63 -14.79
N LYS A 50 -0.19 5.49 -13.50
CA LYS A 50 -1.49 5.93 -12.96
C LYS A 50 -1.28 7.12 -12.04
N ALA A 51 -1.22 8.31 -12.62
CA ALA A 51 -0.96 9.55 -11.91
C ALA A 51 -1.50 10.76 -12.70
N TRP A 52 -1.69 11.92 -12.07
CA TRP A 52 -1.55 12.19 -10.62
C TRP A 52 -2.91 12.11 -9.93
N HIS A 53 -2.92 11.62 -8.69
CA HIS A 53 -4.12 11.61 -7.85
C HIS A 53 -3.85 12.45 -6.60
N TYR A 54 -4.84 13.24 -6.19
CA TYR A 54 -4.79 14.04 -4.98
C TYR A 54 -6.18 14.03 -4.34
N HIS A 55 -6.20 13.89 -3.02
CA HIS A 55 -7.42 13.87 -2.23
C HIS A 55 -7.32 14.83 -1.05
N LYS A 56 -8.38 15.62 -0.81
CA LYS A 56 -8.46 16.55 0.33
C LYS A 56 -8.88 15.90 1.65
N ILE A 57 -9.58 14.77 1.58
CA ILE A 57 -10.26 14.15 2.73
C ILE A 57 -10.00 12.63 2.84
N GLN A 58 -9.15 12.08 1.97
CA GLN A 58 -8.84 10.66 1.90
C GLN A 58 -7.33 10.48 2.09
N VAL A 59 -6.97 9.47 2.87
CA VAL A 59 -5.59 9.01 3.07
C VAL A 59 -5.48 7.65 2.40
N ASP A 60 -4.56 7.53 1.45
CA ASP A 60 -4.32 6.29 0.74
C ASP A 60 -3.23 5.46 1.40
N ASN A 61 -3.55 4.21 1.73
CA ASN A 61 -2.58 3.21 2.13
C ASN A 61 -2.36 2.26 0.97
N MET A 62 -1.16 2.27 0.38
CA MET A 62 -0.85 1.48 -0.82
C MET A 62 0.00 0.25 -0.48
N VAL A 63 -0.40 -0.90 -1.02
CA VAL A 63 0.35 -2.15 -0.90
C VAL A 63 0.54 -2.76 -2.29
N CYS A 64 1.79 -3.07 -2.64
CA CYS A 64 2.07 -3.86 -3.84
C CYS A 64 1.87 -5.34 -3.52
N ILE A 65 0.75 -5.92 -3.98
CA ILE A 65 0.39 -7.32 -3.72
C ILE A 65 1.17 -8.26 -4.64
N LEU A 66 1.40 -7.86 -5.89
CA LEU A 66 2.07 -8.67 -6.91
C LEU A 66 2.90 -7.79 -7.86
N GLY A 67 4.08 -8.27 -8.21
CA GLY A 67 4.98 -7.60 -9.16
C GLY A 67 5.82 -6.51 -8.51
N ASN A 68 6.15 -5.48 -9.28
CA ASN A 68 6.95 -4.34 -8.84
C ASN A 68 6.23 -3.03 -9.15
N MET A 69 6.28 -2.09 -8.23
CA MET A 69 5.70 -0.76 -8.39
C MET A 69 6.73 0.29 -7.98
N LYS A 70 6.90 1.32 -8.81
CA LYS A 70 7.60 2.55 -8.44
C LYS A 70 6.56 3.56 -7.97
N LEU A 71 6.49 3.77 -6.66
CA LEU A 71 5.60 4.76 -6.05
C LEU A 71 6.31 6.12 -5.94
N VAL A 72 5.60 7.18 -6.28
CA VAL A 72 6.02 8.58 -6.12
C VAL A 72 4.92 9.30 -5.37
N LEU A 73 5.29 10.13 -4.38
CA LEU A 73 4.39 10.92 -3.54
C LEU A 73 4.62 12.41 -3.79
#